data_AF-A0A5R8N7H3-F1
#
_entry.id   AF-A0A5R8N7H3-F1
#
_cell.length_a   1.000
_cell.length_b   1.000
_cell.length_c   1.000
_cell.angle_alpha   90.00
_cell.angle_beta   90.00
_cell.angle_gamma   90.00
#
_symmetry.space_group_name_H-M   'P 1'
#
loop_
_entity.id
_entity.type
_entity.pdbx_description
1 polymer ?
#
loop_
_entity_poly.entity_id
_entity_poly.type
_entity_poly.pdbx_seq_one_letter_code
_entity_poly.pdbx_strand_id
1 'polypeptide(L)'
;MADSTALAVRELKESLPRWLGPGLAGYVSVDGRPRASRDVPAYVDLLTRIHPVGSAGHCAETLLRTAEQTGIEHFILMVEGLGDHRRTLENIRRFGAEVLPLLPR
;
A
#
# COMPACT_ATOMS: atom_id res chain seq x y z
N MET A 1 -6.89 2.69 -2.73
CA MET A 1 -7.57 3.94 -2.33
C MET A 1 -9.03 3.66 -2.00
N ALA A 2 -9.69 4.57 -1.31
CA ALA A 2 -11.13 4.52 -1.01
C ALA A 2 -11.67 5.95 -0.87
N ASP A 3 -12.97 6.11 -0.59
CA ASP A 3 -13.61 7.44 -0.52
C ASP A 3 -13.14 8.28 0.67
N SER A 4 -12.52 7.65 1.67
CA SER A 4 -11.83 8.34 2.75
C SER A 4 -10.57 7.59 3.17
N THR A 5 -9.62 8.31 3.77
CA THR A 5 -8.40 7.70 4.31
C THR A 5 -8.71 6.70 5.41
N ALA A 6 -9.64 7.02 6.32
CA ALA A 6 -10.05 6.11 7.38
C ALA A 6 -10.63 4.79 6.84
N LEU A 7 -11.44 4.86 5.77
CA LEU A 7 -11.98 3.67 5.11
C LEU A 7 -10.87 2.81 4.49
N ALA A 8 -9.99 3.40 3.68
CA ALA A 8 -8.92 2.66 3.01
C ALA A 8 -8.00 1.96 4.03
N VAL A 9 -7.63 2.66 5.10
CA VAL A 9 -6.79 2.11 6.17
C VAL A 9 -7.49 0.96 6.88
N ARG A 10 -8.78 1.13 7.24
CA ARG A 10 -9.55 0.07 7.90
C ARG A 10 -9.61 -1.19 7.04
N GLU A 11 -9.98 -1.06 5.77
CA GLU A 11 -10.12 -2.20 4.86
C GLU A 11 -8.80 -2.96 4.67
N LEU A 12 -7.67 -2.24 4.58
CA LEU A 12 -6.35 -2.87 4.52
C LEU A 12 -5.98 -3.56 5.83
N LYS A 13 -6.25 -2.96 7.00
CA LYS A 13 -6.01 -3.60 8.30
C LYS A 13 -6.81 -4.89 8.48
N GLU A 14 -8.00 -4.97 7.91
CA GLU A 14 -8.86 -6.17 7.95
C GLU A 14 -8.45 -7.23 6.91
N SER A 15 -7.85 -6.81 5.79
CA SER A 15 -7.59 -7.71 4.64
C SER A 15 -6.16 -8.23 4.61
N LEU A 16 -5.17 -7.37 4.80
CA LEU A 16 -3.75 -7.71 4.69
C LEU A 16 -3.34 -8.88 5.58
N PRO A 17 -3.68 -8.93 6.88
CA PRO A 17 -3.18 -9.99 7.75
C PRO A 17 -3.51 -11.40 7.27
N ARG A 18 -4.63 -11.58 6.56
CA ARG A 18 -5.11 -12.88 6.08
C ARG A 18 -4.16 -13.53 5.07
N TRP A 19 -3.52 -12.73 4.22
CA TRP A 19 -2.61 -13.24 3.18
C TRP A 19 -1.14 -12.85 3.43
N LEU A 20 -0.89 -11.73 4.11
CA LEU A 20 0.45 -11.27 4.44
C LEU A 20 1.11 -12.14 5.51
N GLY A 21 0.36 -12.63 6.50
CA GLY A 21 0.89 -13.50 7.54
C GLY A 21 1.54 -14.78 6.97
N PRO A 22 0.79 -15.61 6.21
CA PRO A 22 1.35 -16.77 5.52
C PRO A 22 2.51 -16.43 4.60
N GLY A 23 2.40 -15.33 3.83
CA GLY A 23 3.48 -14.87 2.95
C GLY A 23 4.77 -14.57 3.71
N LEU A 24 4.69 -13.85 4.84
CA LEU A 24 5.83 -13.53 5.69
C LEU A 24 6.43 -14.75 6.38
N ALA A 25 5.62 -15.76 6.71
CA ALA A 25 6.09 -17.01 7.31
C ALA A 25 6.99 -17.82 6.36
N GLY A 26 6.82 -17.64 5.04
CA GLY A 26 7.63 -18.31 4.02
C GLY A 26 9.02 -17.72 3.78
N TYR A 27 9.33 -16.55 4.35
CA TYR A 27 10.63 -15.90 4.13
C TYR A 27 11.76 -16.60 4.90
N VAL A 28 12.82 -16.96 4.18
CA VAL A 28 14.05 -17.55 4.73
C VAL A 28 15.23 -16.60 4.53
N SER A 29 16.15 -16.54 5.51
CA SER A 29 17.38 -15.75 5.39
C SER A 29 18.36 -16.48 4.47
N VAL A 30 18.93 -15.76 3.50
CA VAL A 30 19.90 -16.32 2.54
C VAL A 30 21.18 -16.80 3.24
N ASP A 31 21.57 -16.17 4.35
CA ASP A 31 22.75 -16.51 5.14
C ASP A 31 22.48 -17.56 6.23
N GLY A 32 21.30 -18.18 6.26
CA GLY A 32 20.92 -19.24 7.20
C GLY A 32 20.63 -18.76 8.63
N ARG A 33 20.71 -17.46 8.93
CA ARG A 33 20.37 -16.94 10.26
C ARG A 33 18.86 -17.05 10.53
N PRO A 34 18.43 -17.39 11.78
CA PRO A 34 17.02 -17.36 12.13
C PRO A 34 16.41 -15.98 11.90
N ARG A 35 15.30 -15.92 11.17
CA ARG A 35 14.57 -14.67 10.95
C ARG A 35 13.68 -14.38 12.15
N ALA A 36 13.75 -13.16 12.68
CA ALA A 36 12.78 -12.70 13.68
C ALA A 36 11.37 -12.70 13.10
N SER A 37 10.40 -13.24 13.85
CA SER A 37 8.98 -13.17 13.46
C SER A 37 8.55 -11.70 13.35
N ARG A 38 7.73 -11.38 12.35
CA ARG A 38 7.18 -10.03 12.17
C ARG A 38 5.82 -9.98 12.83
N ASP A 39 5.60 -8.98 13.69
CA ASP A 39 4.24 -8.60 14.12
C ASP A 39 3.45 -8.10 12.91
N VAL A 40 2.50 -8.91 12.45
CA VAL A 40 1.72 -8.64 11.22
C VAL A 40 0.84 -7.40 11.38
N PRO A 41 0.02 -7.25 12.44
CA PRO A 41 -0.71 -6.00 12.70
C PRO A 41 0.19 -4.75 12.70
N ALA A 42 1.30 -4.76 13.46
CA ALA A 42 2.19 -3.61 13.53
C ALA A 42 2.84 -3.29 12.17
N TYR A 43 3.11 -4.33 11.38
CA TYR A 43 3.64 -4.16 10.03
C TYR A 43 2.61 -3.58 9.07
N VAL A 44 1.35 -4.03 9.13
CA VAL A 44 0.26 -3.42 8.33
C VAL A 44 0.05 -1.97 8.72
N ASP A 45 0.11 -1.65 10.02
CA ASP A 45 0.06 -0.27 10.49
C ASP A 45 1.18 0.58 9.88
N LEU A 46 2.42 0.08 9.85
CA LEU A 46 3.51 0.74 9.17
C LEU A 46 3.21 0.94 7.68
N LEU A 47 2.80 -0.11 6.97
CA LEU A 47 2.52 -0.06 5.53
C LEU A 47 1.46 0.99 5.20
N THR A 48 0.38 1.07 5.99
CA THR A 48 -0.70 2.06 5.78
C THR A 48 -0.27 3.50 6.07
N ARG A 49 0.80 3.72 6.85
CA ARG A 49 1.34 5.06 7.13
C ARG A 49 2.32 5.56 6.08
N ILE A 50 3.10 4.67 5.46
CA ILE A 50 4.22 5.05 4.59
C ILE A 50 3.90 4.94 3.08
N HIS A 51 2.76 4.36 2.72
CA HIS A 51 2.32 4.21 1.34
C HIS A 51 1.07 5.05 1.05
N PRO A 52 0.74 5.34 -0.22
CA PRO A 52 -0.47 6.06 -0.62
C PRO A 52 -1.74 5.22 -0.38
N VAL A 53 -2.14 5.11 0.89
CA VAL A 53 -3.33 4.39 1.35
C VAL A 53 -4.33 5.41 1.90
N GLY A 54 -5.22 5.89 1.04
CA GLY A 54 -6.28 6.77 1.51
C GLY A 54 -7.28 7.21 0.47
N SER A 55 -7.80 8.42 0.67
CA SER A 55 -8.53 9.16 -0.37
C SER A 55 -7.63 9.49 -1.56
N ALA A 56 -8.22 9.88 -2.68
CA ALA A 56 -7.47 10.29 -3.86
C ALA A 56 -6.45 11.41 -3.55
N GLY A 57 -6.90 12.45 -2.84
CA GLY A 57 -6.04 13.56 -2.40
C GLY A 57 -4.91 13.10 -1.49
N HIS A 58 -5.18 12.21 -0.53
CA HIS A 58 -4.13 11.67 0.35
C HIS A 58 -3.09 10.85 -0.43
N CYS A 59 -3.54 10.07 -1.42
CA CYS A 59 -2.64 9.30 -2.27
C CYS A 59 -1.74 10.24 -3.09
N ALA A 60 -2.31 11.25 -3.74
CA ALA A 60 -1.55 12.22 -4.52
C ALA A 60 -0.53 12.98 -3.66
N GLU A 61 -0.96 13.48 -2.49
CA GLU A 61 -0.08 14.17 -1.55
C GLU A 61 1.10 13.29 -1.10
N THR A 62 0.82 12.01 -0.80
CA THR A 62 1.86 11.06 -0.37
C THR A 62 2.90 10.84 -1.48
N LEU A 63 2.45 10.71 -2.74
CA LEU A 63 3.35 10.56 -3.89
C LEU A 63 4.19 11.81 -4.12
N LEU A 64 3.56 12.99 -4.12
CA LEU A 64 4.24 14.27 -4.30
C LEU A 64 5.30 14.50 -3.23
N ARG A 65 4.95 14.25 -1.97
CA ARG A 65 5.88 14.36 -0.84
C ARG A 65 7.04 13.39 -0.98
N THR A 66 6.77 12.16 -1.44
CA THR A 66 7.82 11.16 -1.68
C THR A 66 8.76 11.61 -2.79
N ALA A 67 8.22 12.10 -3.91
CA ALA A 67 9.00 12.63 -5.02
C ALA A 67 9.88 13.81 -4.57
N GLU A 68 9.31 14.77 -3.84
CA GLU A 68 10.05 15.93 -3.31
C GLU A 68 11.20 15.53 -2.38
N GLN A 69 10.96 14.57 -1.48
CA GLN A 69 11.94 14.16 -0.47
C GLN A 69 13.06 13.26 -1.02
N THR A 70 12.80 12.55 -2.13
CA THR A 70 13.71 11.52 -2.63
C THR A 70 14.27 11.81 -4.02
N GLY A 71 13.68 12.75 -4.76
CA GLY A 71 14.02 13.06 -6.14
C GLY A 71 13.57 12.01 -7.15
N ILE A 72 12.71 11.05 -6.76
CA ILE A 72 12.19 10.05 -7.69
C ILE A 72 11.08 10.64 -8.56
N GLU A 73 11.12 10.28 -9.85
CA GLU A 73 10.12 10.72 -10.84
C GLU A 73 9.21 9.58 -11.30
N HIS A 74 9.57 8.33 -11.00
CA HIS A 74 8.85 7.14 -11.46
C HIS A 74 8.42 6.29 -10.27
N PHE A 75 7.13 5.96 -10.22
CA PHE A 75 6.53 5.14 -9.17
C PHE A 75 6.05 3.80 -9.73
N ILE A 76 6.43 2.71 -9.06
CA ILE A 76 5.85 1.38 -9.28
C ILE A 76 4.97 1.09 -8.07
N LEU A 77 3.69 0.82 -8.30
CA LEU A 77 2.69 0.66 -7.25
C LEU A 77 2.15 -0.76 -7.22
N MET A 78 2.08 -1.32 -6.01
CA MET A 78 1.30 -2.53 -5.72
C MET A 78 -0.11 -2.10 -5.29
N VAL A 79 -1.13 -2.65 -5.94
CA VAL A 79 -2.53 -2.18 -5.84
C VAL A 79 -3.50 -3.28 -5.38
N GLU A 80 -2.98 -4.48 -5.12
CA GLU A 80 -3.68 -5.70 -4.75
C GLU A 80 -3.90 -5.86 -3.24
N GLY A 81 -3.69 -4.80 -2.44
CA GLY A 81 -3.63 -4.88 -0.97
C GLY A 81 -4.82 -5.58 -0.28
N LEU A 82 -5.98 -5.57 -0.92
CA LEU A 82 -7.21 -6.21 -0.43
C LEU A 82 -7.33 -7.70 -0.78
N GLY A 83 -6.46 -8.24 -1.64
CA GLY A 83 -6.46 -9.64 -2.04
C GLY A 83 -7.68 -10.07 -2.87
N ASP A 84 -8.38 -9.13 -3.50
CA ASP A 84 -9.55 -9.38 -4.34
C ASP A 84 -9.35 -8.83 -5.75
N HIS A 85 -9.61 -9.65 -6.77
CA HIS A 85 -9.35 -9.31 -8.16
C HIS A 85 -10.23 -8.15 -8.66
N ARG A 86 -11.53 -8.17 -8.36
CA ARG A 86 -12.47 -7.14 -8.82
C ARG A 86 -12.14 -5.80 -8.16
N ARG A 87 -11.84 -5.81 -6.86
CA ARG A 87 -11.41 -4.61 -6.13
C ARG A 87 -10.08 -4.09 -6.61
N THR A 88 -9.16 -4.96 -7.04
CA THR A 88 -7.89 -4.54 -7.64
C THR A 88 -8.12 -3.79 -8.95
N LEU A 89 -8.93 -4.35 -9.87
CA LEU A 89 -9.24 -3.69 -11.14
C LEU A 89 -9.94 -2.33 -10.94
N GLU A 90 -10.86 -2.27 -9.98
CA GLU A 90 -11.52 -1.02 -9.61
C GLU A 90 -10.53 -0.01 -9.03
N ASN A 91 -9.64 -0.46 -8.14
CA ASN A 91 -8.60 0.39 -7.55
C ASN A 91 -7.69 0.98 -8.64
N ILE A 92 -7.30 0.20 -9.65
CA ILE A 92 -6.52 0.67 -10.80
C ILE A 92 -7.28 1.74 -11.59
N ARG A 93 -8.54 1.46 -11.94
CA ARG A 93 -9.39 2.41 -12.69
C ARG A 93 -9.54 3.73 -11.95
N ARG A 94 -9.91 3.67 -10.67
CA ARG A 94 -10.09 4.85 -9.82
C ARG A 94 -8.79 5.61 -9.62
N PHE A 95 -7.67 4.92 -9.43
CA PHE A 95 -6.38 5.58 -9.29
C PHE A 95 -6.01 6.37 -10.55
N GLY A 96 -6.23 5.79 -11.74
CA GLY A 96 -6.05 6.47 -13.01
C GLY A 96 -6.95 7.70 -13.17
N ALA A 97 -8.20 7.61 -12.74
CA ALA A 97 -9.20 8.67 -12.91
C ALA A 97 -9.15 9.77 -11.84
N GLU A 98 -8.76 9.45 -10.62
CA GLU A 98 -8.91 10.33 -9.44
C GLU A 98 -7.57 10.79 -8.87
N VAL A 99 -6.49 10.00 -9.00
CA VAL A 99 -5.18 10.35 -8.43
C VAL A 99 -4.26 10.96 -9.49
N LEU A 100 -4.12 10.33 -10.66
CA LEU A 100 -3.20 10.83 -11.69
C LEU A 100 -3.49 12.28 -12.13
N PRO A 101 -4.74 12.76 -12.23
CA PRO A 101 -5.00 14.16 -12.57
C PRO A 101 -4.55 15.17 -11.51
N LEU A 102 -4.25 14.73 -10.29
CA LEU A 102 -3.75 15.57 -9.20
C LEU A 102 -2.21 15.65 -9.17
N LEU A 103 -1.53 14.90 -10.03
CA LEU A 103 -0.07 14.89 -10.13
C LEU A 103 0.40 15.82 -11.27
N PRO A 104 1.60 16.42 -11.15
CA PRO A 104 2.23 17.13 -12.24
C PRO A 104 2.46 16.19 -13.42
N ARG A 105 2.40 16.74 -14.63
CA ARG A 105 2.67 16.03 -15.87
C ARG A 105 4.15 16.05 -16.21
#